data_AF-A0A257J9E9-F1
#
_entry.id   AF-A0A257J9E9-F1
#
_cell.length_a   1.000
_cell.length_b   1.000
_cell.length_c   1.000
_cell.angle_alpha   90.00
_cell.angle_beta   90.00
_cell.angle_gamma   90.00
#
_symmetry.space_group_name_H-M   'P 1'
#
loop_
_entity.id
_entity.type
_entity.pdbx_description
1 polymer ?
#
loop_
_entity_poly.entity_id
_entity_poly.type
_entity_poly.pdbx_seq_one_letter_code
_entity_poly.pdbx_strand_id
1 'polypeptide(L)'
;MVNAIEQWSDKSVFQSAVPAIFGSIGDRVDPAFVKDREALSGQPFNLAAMKAVAPFALTQIKAHAALLAQQLADSGAFLAGAEPCLADAAAYYNFWFLRSFAPGLADRFDDLAGFDAWYDRVKAIGHGQRASLSRSGALDVARASAPEASSILASDADLKGRTVRLAATDYGRDPIIGVFAGSTPYSLTVARDVEGLGQINVHVPRLGYSLTVA
;
A
#
# COMPACT_ATOMS: atom_id res chain seq x y z
N MET A 1 5.68 -1.72 16.84
CA MET A 1 4.63 -0.68 16.73
C MET A 1 4.54 -0.13 15.31
N VAL A 2 5.67 0.21 14.65
CA VAL A 2 5.71 0.73 13.27
C VAL A 2 4.93 -0.10 12.25
N ASN A 3 5.17 -1.41 12.16
CA ASN A 3 4.45 -2.28 11.20
C ASN A 3 2.95 -2.44 11.54
N ALA A 4 2.53 -2.16 12.77
CA ALA A 4 1.11 -2.17 13.12
C ALA A 4 0.41 -0.91 12.60
N ILE A 5 1.11 0.25 12.62
CA ILE A 5 0.62 1.50 12.01
C ILE A 5 0.46 1.32 10.51
N GLU A 6 1.39 0.63 9.85
CA GLU A 6 1.26 0.28 8.42
C GLU A 6 -0.03 -0.52 8.16
N GLN A 7 -0.24 -1.62 8.90
CA GLN A 7 -1.47 -2.44 8.76
C GLN A 7 -2.76 -1.65 9.02
N TRP A 8 -2.75 -0.73 9.99
CA TRP A 8 -3.88 0.14 10.26
C TRP A 8 -4.10 1.17 9.16
N SER A 9 -3.03 1.76 8.63
CA SER A 9 -3.07 2.78 7.58
C SER A 9 -3.60 2.20 6.27
N ASP A 10 -3.06 1.04 5.85
CA ASP A 10 -3.42 0.39 4.58
C ASP A 10 -4.81 -0.24 4.56
N LYS A 11 -5.38 -0.45 5.75
CA LYS A 11 -6.72 -1.03 5.89
C LYS A 11 -7.72 0.01 6.33
N SER A 12 -7.68 0.39 7.60
CA SER A 12 -8.71 1.23 8.20
C SER A 12 -8.74 2.62 7.60
N VAL A 13 -7.59 3.30 7.54
CA VAL A 13 -7.54 4.69 7.05
C VAL A 13 -7.83 4.73 5.54
N PHE A 14 -7.23 3.81 4.78
CA PHE A 14 -7.48 3.69 3.34
C PHE A 14 -8.95 3.43 3.00
N GLN A 15 -9.62 2.54 3.75
CA GLN A 15 -11.05 2.24 3.56
C GLN A 15 -11.96 3.45 3.83
N SER A 16 -11.56 4.38 4.70
CA SER A 16 -12.27 5.65 4.88
C SER A 16 -11.88 6.68 3.81
N ALA A 17 -10.63 6.70 3.35
CA ALA A 17 -10.14 7.66 2.37
C ALA A 17 -10.81 7.48 0.99
N VAL A 18 -10.95 6.24 0.52
CA VAL A 18 -11.53 5.92 -0.79
C VAL A 18 -12.94 6.53 -0.98
N PRO A 19 -13.95 6.23 -0.14
CA PRO A 19 -15.28 6.82 -0.30
C PRO A 19 -15.28 8.34 -0.08
N ALA A 20 -14.46 8.87 0.82
CA ALA A 20 -14.36 10.33 1.02
C ALA A 20 -13.89 11.04 -0.25
N ILE A 21 -12.89 10.48 -0.95
CA ILE A 21 -12.33 11.04 -2.18
C ILE A 21 -13.29 10.84 -3.36
N PHE A 22 -13.60 9.58 -3.70
CA PHE A 22 -14.35 9.29 -4.92
C PHE A 22 -15.82 9.67 -4.83
N GLY A 23 -16.41 9.64 -3.63
CA GLY A 23 -17.75 10.20 -3.40
C GLY A 23 -17.82 11.71 -3.63
N SER A 24 -16.72 12.43 -3.41
CA SER A 24 -16.62 13.89 -3.60
C SER A 24 -16.22 14.27 -5.02
N ILE A 25 -15.39 13.46 -5.68
CA ILE A 25 -15.09 13.64 -7.12
C ILE A 25 -16.37 13.37 -7.94
N GLY A 26 -17.10 12.31 -7.59
CA GLY A 26 -18.37 11.94 -8.21
C GLY A 26 -18.22 11.59 -9.68
N ASP A 27 -19.11 12.12 -10.51
CA ASP A 27 -19.20 11.79 -11.95
C ASP A 27 -18.00 12.28 -12.79
N ARG A 28 -17.02 12.94 -12.16
CA ARG A 28 -15.76 13.37 -12.79
C ARG A 28 -14.67 12.29 -12.77
N VAL A 29 -14.92 11.14 -12.13
CA VAL A 29 -13.98 10.01 -12.19
C VAL A 29 -13.96 9.47 -13.61
N ASP A 30 -12.77 9.28 -14.16
CA ASP A 30 -12.58 8.75 -15.50
C ASP A 30 -13.25 7.37 -15.65
N PRO A 31 -14.16 7.16 -16.63
CA PRO A 31 -14.78 5.86 -16.88
C PRO A 31 -13.78 4.72 -17.11
N ALA A 32 -12.61 5.01 -17.70
CA ALA A 32 -11.56 4.01 -17.89
C ALA A 32 -10.99 3.56 -16.53
N PHE A 33 -10.84 4.49 -15.58
CA PHE A 33 -10.45 4.18 -14.21
C PHE A 33 -11.52 3.36 -13.49
N VAL A 34 -12.80 3.72 -13.62
CA VAL A 34 -13.92 2.95 -13.05
C VAL A 34 -13.85 1.50 -13.52
N LYS A 35 -13.75 1.29 -14.84
CA LYS A 35 -13.67 -0.06 -15.44
C LYS A 35 -12.46 -0.85 -14.95
N ASP A 36 -11.30 -0.20 -14.83
CA ASP A 36 -10.09 -0.82 -14.27
C ASP A 36 -10.28 -1.28 -12.83
N ARG A 37 -10.87 -0.44 -11.96
CA ARG A 37 -11.14 -0.79 -10.56
C ARG A 37 -12.17 -1.89 -10.40
N GLU A 38 -13.17 -1.95 -11.28
CA GLU A 38 -14.14 -3.06 -11.30
C GLU A 38 -13.48 -4.37 -11.69
N ALA A 39 -12.61 -4.35 -12.70
CA ALA A 39 -11.84 -5.54 -13.10
C ALA A 39 -10.88 -6.01 -11.99
N LEU A 40 -10.20 -5.06 -11.32
CA LEU A 40 -9.26 -5.34 -10.25
C LEU A 40 -9.92 -5.94 -8.99
N SER A 41 -11.07 -5.39 -8.59
CA SER A 41 -11.76 -5.78 -7.35
C SER A 41 -12.77 -6.92 -7.55
N GLY A 42 -13.26 -7.12 -8.78
CA GLY A 42 -14.39 -7.99 -9.08
C GLY A 42 -15.71 -7.48 -8.51
N GLN A 43 -15.78 -6.20 -8.11
CA GLN A 43 -16.96 -5.56 -7.52
C GLN A 43 -17.28 -4.26 -8.25
N PRO A 44 -18.56 -3.82 -8.28
CA PRO A 44 -18.93 -2.55 -8.88
C PRO A 44 -18.24 -1.36 -8.20
N PHE A 45 -17.72 -0.42 -8.99
CA PHE A 45 -17.15 0.83 -8.47
C PHE A 45 -18.29 1.85 -8.30
N ASN A 46 -19.09 1.64 -7.26
CA ASN A 46 -20.36 2.35 -7.06
C ASN A 46 -20.17 3.76 -6.50
N LEU A 47 -20.01 4.74 -7.40
CA LEU A 47 -19.87 6.16 -7.07
C LEU A 47 -21.05 6.73 -6.27
N ALA A 48 -22.28 6.30 -6.57
CA ALA A 48 -23.47 6.77 -5.86
C ALA A 48 -23.46 6.33 -4.38
N ALA A 49 -23.08 5.06 -4.13
CA ALA A 49 -22.91 4.55 -2.78
C ALA A 49 -21.77 5.28 -2.05
N MET A 50 -20.61 5.48 -2.71
CA MET A 50 -19.49 6.24 -2.14
C MET A 50 -19.90 7.68 -1.79
N LYS A 51 -20.64 8.36 -2.66
CA LYS A 51 -21.18 9.70 -2.41
C LYS A 51 -22.12 9.74 -1.21
N ALA A 52 -22.97 8.73 -1.05
CA ALA A 52 -23.88 8.65 0.09
C ALA A 52 -23.14 8.49 1.43
N VAL A 53 -22.03 7.75 1.46
CA VAL A 53 -21.24 7.53 2.69
C VAL A 53 -20.14 8.56 2.91
N ALA A 54 -19.75 9.34 1.90
CA ALA A 54 -18.65 10.30 1.97
C ALA A 54 -18.71 11.25 3.19
N PRO A 55 -19.87 11.82 3.58
CA PRO A 55 -19.93 12.67 4.78
C PRO A 55 -19.51 11.93 6.05
N PHE A 56 -19.92 10.67 6.21
CA PHE A 56 -19.52 9.85 7.35
C PHE A 56 -18.06 9.42 7.26
N ALA A 57 -17.58 9.03 6.07
CA ALA A 57 -16.19 8.68 5.84
C ALA A 57 -15.23 9.82 6.23
N LEU A 58 -15.62 11.08 6.02
CA LEU A 58 -14.85 12.23 6.47
C LEU A 58 -14.78 12.36 7.99
N THR A 59 -15.84 12.02 8.71
CA THR A 59 -15.78 11.96 10.17
C THR A 59 -14.81 10.89 10.65
N GLN A 60 -14.71 9.76 9.94
CA GLN A 60 -13.74 8.71 10.23
C GLN A 60 -12.31 9.15 9.92
N ILE A 61 -12.09 9.86 8.81
CA ILE A 61 -10.79 10.47 8.50
C ILE A 61 -10.35 11.41 9.62
N LYS A 62 -11.25 12.28 10.09
CA LYS A 62 -10.94 13.18 11.21
C LYS A 62 -10.62 12.40 12.49
N ALA A 63 -11.34 11.32 12.76
CA ALA A 63 -11.05 10.44 13.90
C ALA A 63 -9.66 9.78 13.77
N HIS A 64 -9.27 9.32 12.57
CA HIS A 64 -7.94 8.80 12.30
C HIS A 64 -6.84 9.86 12.47
N ALA A 65 -7.08 11.09 11.99
CA ALA A 65 -6.18 12.22 12.23
C ALA A 65 -6.04 12.53 13.73
N ALA A 66 -7.12 12.44 14.50
CA ALA A 66 -7.11 12.68 15.94
C ALA A 66 -6.27 11.62 16.70
N LEU A 67 -6.35 10.35 16.30
CA LEU A 67 -5.48 9.29 16.85
C LEU A 67 -3.99 9.59 16.60
N LEU A 68 -3.65 10.10 15.42
CA LEU A 68 -2.28 10.51 15.11
C LEU A 68 -1.86 11.75 15.90
N ALA A 69 -2.74 12.75 16.03
CA ALA A 69 -2.48 13.93 16.84
C ALA A 69 -2.21 13.56 18.31
N GLN A 70 -2.97 12.61 18.86
CA GLN A 70 -2.73 12.07 20.20
C GLN A 70 -1.35 11.40 20.29
N GLN A 71 -1.00 10.53 19.34
CA GLN A 71 0.33 9.92 19.30
C GLN A 71 1.45 10.95 19.20
N LEU A 72 1.26 12.02 18.42
CA LEU A 72 2.24 13.10 18.24
C LEU A 72 2.42 13.94 19.49
N ALA A 73 1.38 14.10 20.31
CA ALA A 73 1.50 14.76 21.60
C ALA A 73 2.50 14.06 22.53
N ASP A 74 2.56 12.72 22.46
CA ASP A 74 3.49 11.91 23.27
C ASP A 74 4.88 11.74 22.62
N SER A 75 4.93 11.62 21.29
CA SER A 75 6.16 11.28 20.54
C SER A 75 6.95 12.48 20.00
N GLY A 76 6.33 13.65 19.90
CA GLY A 76 6.98 14.89 19.47
C GLY A 76 6.90 15.13 17.96
N ALA A 77 8.02 15.05 17.25
CA ALA A 77 8.12 15.51 15.86
C ALA A 77 7.50 14.51 14.86
N PHE A 78 7.67 13.22 15.09
CA PHE A 78 7.23 12.12 14.25
C PHE A 78 6.59 11.04 15.10
N LEU A 79 5.82 10.13 14.49
CA LEU A 79 4.98 9.16 15.21
C LEU A 79 5.76 8.22 16.14
N ALA A 80 7.05 8.01 15.87
CA ALA A 80 7.93 7.17 16.68
C ALA A 80 9.04 7.94 17.41
N GLY A 81 9.02 9.28 17.41
CA GLY A 81 10.02 10.09 18.12
C GLY A 81 10.50 11.31 17.33
N ALA A 82 11.77 11.66 17.53
CA ALA A 82 12.38 12.85 16.93
C ALA A 82 12.74 12.69 15.44
N GLU A 83 12.92 11.47 14.96
CA GLU A 83 13.33 11.15 13.59
C GLU A 83 12.17 10.51 12.81
N PRO A 84 12.05 10.77 11.49
CA PRO A 84 11.03 10.15 10.67
C PRO A 84 11.26 8.64 10.54
N CYS A 85 10.17 7.87 10.47
CA CYS A 85 10.24 6.44 10.24
C CYS A 85 9.14 5.96 9.28
N LEU A 86 9.11 4.65 9.02
CA LEU A 86 8.11 4.03 8.14
C LEU A 86 6.66 4.31 8.59
N ALA A 87 6.40 4.45 9.91
CA ALA A 87 5.05 4.75 10.39
C ALA A 87 4.55 6.11 9.90
N ASP A 88 5.44 7.10 9.78
CA ASP A 88 5.10 8.41 9.27
C ASP A 88 4.72 8.34 7.80
N ALA A 89 5.51 7.63 6.98
CA ALA A 89 5.21 7.44 5.57
C ALA A 89 3.90 6.66 5.36
N ALA A 90 3.67 5.60 6.14
CA ALA A 90 2.48 4.77 6.06
C ALA A 90 1.21 5.55 6.45
N ALA A 91 1.27 6.39 7.47
CA ALA A 91 0.13 7.22 7.85
C ALA A 91 -0.08 8.38 6.85
N TYR A 92 1.00 9.04 6.43
CA TYR A 92 0.98 10.26 5.63
C TYR A 92 0.26 10.11 4.29
N TYR A 93 0.46 8.99 3.57
CA TYR A 93 -0.01 8.89 2.19
C TYR A 93 -1.54 8.97 2.09
N ASN A 94 -2.29 8.49 3.08
CA ASN A 94 -3.75 8.56 3.07
C ASN A 94 -4.26 10.02 3.13
N PHE A 95 -3.63 10.84 3.98
CA PHE A 95 -3.96 12.26 4.07
C PHE A 95 -3.46 13.04 2.86
N TRP A 96 -2.30 12.67 2.30
CA TRP A 96 -1.85 13.21 1.03
C TRP A 96 -2.80 12.87 -0.11
N PHE A 97 -3.30 11.63 -0.16
CA PHE A 97 -4.26 11.18 -1.17
C PHE A 97 -5.55 12.00 -1.08
N LEU A 98 -6.06 12.20 0.12
CA LEU A 98 -7.24 13.05 0.36
C LEU A 98 -7.01 14.51 -0.06
N ARG A 99 -5.94 15.15 0.43
CA ARG A 99 -5.63 16.56 0.12
C ARG A 99 -5.33 16.80 -1.36
N SER A 100 -4.79 15.81 -2.06
CA SER A 100 -4.43 15.95 -3.47
C SER A 100 -5.61 15.74 -4.42
N PHE A 101 -6.53 14.84 -4.08
CA PHE A 101 -7.61 14.42 -4.98
C PHE A 101 -9.00 14.92 -4.57
N ALA A 102 -9.17 15.43 -3.35
CA ALA A 102 -10.40 16.07 -2.88
C ALA A 102 -10.09 17.38 -2.12
N PRO A 103 -9.49 18.38 -2.80
CA PRO A 103 -9.20 19.67 -2.17
C PRO A 103 -10.48 20.35 -1.68
N GLY A 104 -10.39 21.00 -0.52
CA GLY A 104 -11.49 21.67 0.17
C GLY A 104 -12.25 20.78 1.16
N LEU A 105 -11.95 19.48 1.22
CA LEU A 105 -12.73 18.53 2.01
C LEU A 105 -12.16 18.26 3.40
N ALA A 106 -10.83 18.16 3.49
CA ALA A 106 -10.07 17.94 4.74
C ALA A 106 -8.63 18.43 4.58
N ASP A 107 -8.49 19.65 4.07
CA ASP A 107 -7.19 20.23 3.71
C ASP A 107 -6.31 20.49 4.93
N ARG A 108 -6.94 20.67 6.09
CA ARG A 108 -6.31 20.97 7.38
C ARG A 108 -7.17 20.40 8.51
N PHE A 109 -6.55 20.19 9.66
CA PHE A 109 -7.23 19.84 10.90
C PHE A 109 -6.77 20.79 12.00
N ASP A 110 -7.19 22.06 11.89
CA ASP A 110 -6.70 23.13 12.77
C ASP A 110 -7.06 22.91 14.26
N ASP A 111 -8.06 22.06 14.54
CA ASP A 111 -8.43 21.65 15.90
C ASP A 111 -7.62 20.45 16.44
N LEU A 112 -6.71 19.88 15.64
CA LEU A 112 -5.85 18.76 16.00
C LEU A 112 -4.38 19.22 16.10
N ALA A 113 -3.99 19.60 17.32
CA ALA A 113 -2.66 20.12 17.59
C ALA A 113 -1.55 19.17 17.09
N GLY A 114 -0.56 19.74 16.41
CA GLY A 114 0.62 19.01 15.91
C GLY A 114 0.41 18.23 14.62
N PHE A 115 -0.83 17.91 14.23
CA PHE A 115 -1.12 17.09 13.04
C PHE A 115 -0.63 17.74 11.75
N ASP A 116 -1.06 18.98 11.47
CA ASP A 116 -0.69 19.66 10.22
C ASP A 116 0.82 19.92 10.15
N ALA A 117 1.44 20.26 11.29
CA ALA A 117 2.88 20.43 11.37
C ALA A 117 3.63 19.12 11.11
N TRP A 118 3.12 17.98 11.59
CA TRP A 118 3.65 16.65 11.25
C TRP A 118 3.50 16.34 9.78
N TYR A 119 2.31 16.56 9.20
CA TYR A 119 2.06 16.37 7.77
C TYR A 119 3.07 17.15 6.92
N ASP A 120 3.31 18.42 7.25
CA ASP A 120 4.26 19.27 6.53
C ASP A 120 5.71 18.80 6.71
N ARG A 121 6.09 18.31 7.90
CA ARG A 121 7.42 17.70 8.12
C ARG A 121 7.63 16.46 7.26
N VAL A 122 6.65 15.54 7.21
CA VAL A 122 6.76 14.32 6.40
C VAL A 122 6.80 14.66 4.91
N LYS A 123 5.97 15.60 4.46
CA LYS A 123 5.99 16.11 3.07
C LYS A 123 7.35 16.71 2.70
N ALA A 124 7.99 17.43 3.61
CA ALA A 124 9.27 18.10 3.39
C ALA A 124 10.46 17.13 3.22
N ILE A 125 10.34 15.86 3.64
CA ILE A 125 11.35 14.81 3.38
C ILE A 125 11.61 14.67 1.87
N GLY A 126 10.56 14.86 1.05
CA GLY A 126 10.65 14.78 -0.40
C GLY A 126 10.87 13.36 -0.91
N HIS A 127 11.43 13.23 -2.11
CA HIS A 127 11.52 11.97 -2.84
C HIS A 127 12.97 11.54 -3.16
N GLY A 128 13.95 12.14 -2.49
CA GLY A 128 15.37 11.88 -2.73
C GLY A 128 15.82 12.22 -4.17
N GLN A 129 16.93 11.59 -4.59
CA GLN A 129 17.43 11.69 -5.96
C GLN A 129 16.83 10.56 -6.81
N ARG A 130 16.22 10.93 -7.94
CA ARG A 130 15.61 9.97 -8.86
C ARG A 130 16.19 10.13 -10.26
N ALA A 131 16.39 9.00 -10.92
CA ALA A 131 16.68 8.92 -12.34
C ALA A 131 15.57 8.10 -13.04
N SER A 132 15.22 8.49 -14.26
CA SER A 132 14.22 7.76 -15.05
C SER A 132 14.84 6.53 -15.70
N LEU A 133 14.12 5.41 -15.68
CA LEU A 133 14.45 4.18 -16.40
C LEU A 133 13.27 3.81 -17.31
N SER A 134 13.55 3.50 -18.58
CA SER A 134 12.51 3.07 -19.50
C SER A 134 12.02 1.67 -19.15
N ARG A 135 10.80 1.32 -19.61
CA ARG A 135 10.27 -0.04 -19.48
C ARG A 135 11.23 -1.09 -20.05
N SER A 136 11.77 -0.86 -21.25
CA SER A 136 12.73 -1.79 -21.86
C SER A 136 14.02 -1.88 -21.06
N GLY A 137 14.54 -0.74 -20.57
CA GLY A 137 15.74 -0.71 -19.74
C GLY A 137 15.57 -1.51 -18.43
N ALA A 138 14.41 -1.46 -17.80
CA ALA A 138 14.11 -2.29 -16.62
C ALA A 138 14.12 -3.79 -16.95
N LEU A 139 13.59 -4.19 -18.11
CA LEU A 139 13.63 -5.57 -18.59
C LEU A 139 15.06 -6.02 -18.94
N ASP A 140 15.88 -5.11 -19.49
CA ASP A 140 17.28 -5.38 -19.78
C ASP A 140 18.10 -5.60 -18.51
N VAL A 141 17.85 -4.79 -17.46
CA VAL A 141 18.45 -5.00 -16.13
C VAL A 141 18.03 -6.35 -15.56
N ALA A 142 16.74 -6.70 -15.63
CA ALA A 142 16.25 -8.00 -15.14
C ALA A 142 16.94 -9.17 -15.87
N ARG A 143 17.05 -9.10 -17.20
CA ARG A 143 17.72 -10.12 -18.03
C ARG A 143 19.21 -10.26 -17.74
N ALA A 144 19.88 -9.16 -17.41
CA ALA A 144 21.30 -9.12 -17.13
C ALA A 144 21.65 -9.46 -15.66
N SER A 145 20.65 -9.69 -14.81
CA SER A 145 20.83 -9.92 -13.37
C SER A 145 20.45 -11.34 -12.99
N ALA A 146 20.95 -11.79 -11.83
CA ALA A 146 20.52 -13.03 -11.19
C ALA A 146 19.81 -12.68 -9.87
N PRO A 147 18.72 -13.40 -9.50
CA PRO A 147 18.09 -13.21 -8.21
C PRO A 147 19.05 -13.49 -7.05
N GLU A 148 18.90 -12.74 -5.96
CA GLU A 148 19.65 -13.01 -4.74
C GLU A 148 19.29 -14.38 -4.13
N ALA A 149 20.28 -15.00 -3.49
CA ALA A 149 20.08 -16.27 -2.81
C ALA A 149 19.03 -16.12 -1.70
N SER A 150 18.04 -17.02 -1.70
CA SER A 150 16.96 -17.02 -0.73
C SER A 150 17.04 -18.24 0.19
N SER A 151 16.67 -18.07 1.46
CA SER A 151 16.52 -19.14 2.43
C SER A 151 15.05 -19.48 2.65
N ILE A 152 14.76 -20.73 3.00
CA ILE A 152 13.42 -21.17 3.40
C ILE A 152 13.45 -21.41 4.91
N LEU A 153 12.50 -20.80 5.64
CA LEU A 153 12.33 -21.07 7.06
C LEU A 153 11.98 -22.54 7.29
N ALA A 154 12.41 -23.10 8.43
CA ALA A 154 12.10 -24.48 8.80
C ALA A 154 10.59 -24.77 8.83
N SER A 155 9.77 -23.76 9.18
CA SER A 155 8.31 -23.86 9.19
C SER A 155 7.67 -24.01 7.82
N ASP A 156 8.38 -23.68 6.73
CA ASP A 156 7.90 -23.81 5.35
C ASP A 156 8.74 -24.82 4.55
N ALA A 157 9.51 -25.68 5.23
CA ALA A 157 10.44 -26.60 4.58
C ALA A 157 9.73 -27.61 3.66
N ASP A 158 8.48 -27.93 3.93
CA ASP A 158 7.63 -28.81 3.13
C ASP A 158 7.24 -28.20 1.77
N LEU A 159 7.25 -26.87 1.65
CA LEU A 159 6.99 -26.15 0.41
C LEU A 159 8.20 -26.09 -0.53
N LYS A 160 9.41 -26.38 -0.03
CA LYS A 160 10.65 -26.28 -0.82
C LYS A 160 10.56 -27.04 -2.13
N GLY A 161 10.78 -26.33 -3.24
CA GLY A 161 10.77 -26.92 -4.59
C GLY A 161 9.37 -27.22 -5.14
N ARG A 162 8.30 -27.00 -4.37
CA ARG A 162 6.93 -27.15 -4.87
C ARG A 162 6.52 -25.95 -5.70
N THR A 163 5.71 -26.19 -6.72
CA THR A 163 4.97 -25.12 -7.39
C THR A 163 3.87 -24.64 -6.47
N VAL A 164 3.85 -23.33 -6.21
CA VAL A 164 2.84 -22.67 -5.39
C VAL A 164 2.19 -21.54 -6.16
N ARG A 165 0.98 -21.20 -5.74
CA ARG A 165 0.22 -20.03 -6.17
C ARG A 165 0.12 -19.07 -4.99
N LEU A 166 0.59 -17.85 -5.18
CA LEU A 166 0.40 -16.73 -4.27
C LEU A 166 -0.61 -15.75 -4.86
N ALA A 167 -1.53 -15.24 -4.06
CA ALA A 167 -2.47 -14.21 -4.50
C ALA A 167 -2.88 -13.33 -3.32
N ALA A 168 -3.04 -12.02 -3.57
CA ALA A 168 -3.62 -11.10 -2.61
C ALA A 168 -5.02 -11.58 -2.18
N THR A 169 -5.39 -11.34 -0.93
CA THR A 169 -6.67 -11.83 -0.36
C THR A 169 -7.79 -10.79 -0.42
N ASP A 170 -7.45 -9.53 -0.61
CA ASP A 170 -8.39 -8.41 -0.66
C ASP A 170 -8.83 -8.10 -2.10
N TYR A 171 -7.94 -7.59 -2.95
CA TYR A 171 -8.18 -7.23 -4.35
C TYR A 171 -6.94 -7.46 -5.22
N GLY A 172 -7.08 -7.42 -6.56
CA GLY A 172 -5.95 -7.74 -7.45
C GLY A 172 -5.45 -9.17 -7.27
N ARG A 173 -6.39 -10.13 -7.27
CA ARG A 173 -6.14 -11.53 -6.89
C ARG A 173 -5.52 -12.37 -8.01
N ASP A 174 -4.83 -11.71 -8.95
CA ASP A 174 -4.12 -12.38 -10.03
C ASP A 174 -3.01 -13.25 -9.45
N PRO A 175 -2.96 -14.53 -9.83
CA PRO A 175 -2.02 -15.45 -9.22
C PRO A 175 -0.59 -15.25 -9.69
N ILE A 176 0.31 -15.27 -8.71
CA ILE A 176 1.75 -15.38 -8.93
C ILE A 176 2.10 -16.86 -8.73
N ILE A 177 2.34 -17.55 -9.85
CA ILE A 177 2.61 -19.00 -9.86
C ILE A 177 4.10 -19.23 -10.13
N GLY A 178 4.76 -20.00 -9.27
CA GLY A 178 6.17 -20.32 -9.40
C GLY A 178 6.63 -21.36 -8.39
N VAL A 179 7.92 -21.71 -8.43
CA VAL A 179 8.53 -22.63 -7.47
C VAL A 179 8.79 -21.88 -6.16
N PHE A 180 8.38 -22.43 -5.03
CA PHE A 180 8.66 -21.82 -3.73
C PHE A 180 10.17 -21.79 -3.46
N ALA A 181 10.72 -20.58 -3.37
CA ALA A 181 12.15 -20.33 -3.42
C ALA A 181 12.70 -19.76 -2.11
N GLY A 182 11.86 -19.14 -1.28
CA GLY A 182 12.32 -18.50 -0.07
C GLY A 182 11.20 -18.00 0.82
N SER A 183 11.53 -17.81 2.09
CA SER A 183 10.62 -17.23 3.05
C SER A 183 11.35 -16.57 4.21
N THR A 184 10.70 -15.56 4.77
CA THR A 184 11.05 -14.91 6.05
C THR A 184 9.81 -14.92 6.95
N PRO A 185 9.87 -14.43 8.20
CA PRO A 185 8.67 -14.27 9.02
C PRO A 185 7.61 -13.36 8.39
N TYR A 186 7.98 -12.50 7.42
CA TYR A 186 7.10 -11.48 6.86
C TYR A 186 6.88 -11.59 5.35
N SER A 187 7.68 -12.38 4.63
CA SER A 187 7.61 -12.49 3.17
C SER A 187 7.70 -13.94 2.67
N LEU A 188 7.15 -14.14 1.48
CA LEU A 188 7.19 -15.36 0.68
C LEU A 188 7.83 -15.04 -0.67
N THR A 189 8.63 -15.96 -1.19
CA THR A 189 9.34 -15.80 -2.47
C THR A 189 9.03 -16.96 -3.39
N VAL A 190 8.65 -16.65 -4.62
CA VAL A 190 8.50 -17.61 -5.71
C VAL A 190 9.48 -17.31 -6.82
N ALA A 191 10.21 -18.34 -7.28
CA ALA A 191 11.02 -18.28 -8.48
C ALA A 191 10.17 -18.63 -9.70
N ARG A 192 10.34 -17.86 -10.77
CA ARG A 192 9.64 -18.05 -12.04
C ARG A 192 10.64 -17.95 -13.18
N ASP A 193 10.55 -18.88 -14.13
CA ASP A 193 11.24 -18.72 -15.40
C ASP A 193 10.36 -17.90 -16.34
N VAL A 194 10.86 -16.74 -16.75
CA VAL A 194 10.16 -15.80 -17.61
C VAL A 194 10.86 -15.76 -18.96
N GLU A 195 10.11 -16.04 -20.02
CA GLU A 195 10.63 -16.04 -21.39
C GLU A 195 11.31 -14.70 -21.71
N GLY A 196 12.55 -14.78 -22.18
CA GLY A 196 13.37 -13.62 -22.51
C GLY A 196 13.92 -12.83 -21.33
N LEU A 197 13.61 -13.17 -20.07
CA LEU A 197 14.19 -12.53 -18.87
C LEU A 197 14.99 -13.50 -17.99
N GLY A 198 14.78 -14.82 -18.15
CA GLY A 198 15.41 -15.82 -17.28
C GLY A 198 14.66 -15.98 -15.96
N GLN A 199 15.39 -16.35 -14.91
CA GLN A 199 14.79 -16.58 -13.59
C GLN A 199 14.53 -15.26 -12.86
N ILE A 200 13.29 -15.07 -12.40
CA ILE A 200 12.85 -13.92 -11.61
C ILE A 200 12.29 -14.42 -10.28
N ASN A 201 12.81 -13.88 -9.17
CA ASN A 201 12.20 -14.06 -7.86
C ASN A 201 11.18 -12.95 -7.61
N VAL A 202 9.95 -13.35 -7.30
CA VAL A 202 8.88 -12.44 -6.91
C VAL A 202 8.65 -12.60 -5.41
N HIS A 203 8.79 -11.50 -4.67
CA HIS A 203 8.60 -11.44 -3.23
C HIS A 203 7.26 -10.79 -2.91
N VAL A 204 6.48 -11.40 -2.03
CA VAL A 204 5.22 -10.82 -1.51
C VAL A 204 5.21 -10.90 0.02
N PRO A 205 4.50 -10.00 0.71
CA PRO A 205 4.30 -10.14 2.15
C PRO A 205 3.45 -11.39 2.45
N ARG A 206 3.66 -11.99 3.62
CA ARG A 206 2.75 -13.04 4.13
C ARG A 206 1.38 -12.49 4.47
N LEU A 207 1.36 -11.32 5.10
CA LEU A 207 0.13 -10.66 5.50
C LEU A 207 -0.58 -10.14 4.25
N GLY A 208 -1.85 -10.50 4.09
CA GLY A 208 -2.65 -10.10 2.92
C GLY A 208 -2.48 -10.98 1.69
N TYR A 209 -1.70 -12.07 1.78
CA TYR A 209 -1.56 -13.04 0.69
C TYR A 209 -1.99 -14.44 1.13
N SER A 210 -2.56 -15.16 0.19
CA SER A 210 -2.86 -16.59 0.29
C SER A 210 -1.76 -17.40 -0.39
N LEU A 211 -1.52 -18.61 0.11
CA LEU A 211 -0.64 -19.60 -0.51
C LEU A 211 -1.42 -20.90 -0.70
N THR A 212 -1.40 -21.43 -1.91
CA THR A 212 -1.88 -22.79 -2.21
C THR A 212 -0.81 -23.55 -2.98
N VAL A 213 -0.61 -24.82 -2.66
CA VAL A 213 0.22 -25.72 -3.49
C VAL A 213 -0.57 -26.03 -4.77
N ALA A 214 0.10 -25.88 -5.92
CA ALA A 214 -0.49 -26.16 -7.23
C ALA A 214 -0.44 -27.65 -7.57
#